data_AF-A0A8D8N986-F1
#
_entry.id   AF-A0A8D8N986-F1
#
_cell.length_a   1.000
_cell.length_b   1.000
_cell.length_c   1.000
_cell.angle_alpha   90.00
_cell.angle_beta   90.00
_cell.angle_gamma   90.00
#
_symmetry.space_group_name_H-M   'P 1'
#
loop_
_entity.id
_entity.type
_entity.pdbx_description
1 polymer ?
#
loop_
_entity_poly.entity_id
_entity_poly.type
_entity_poly.pdbx_seq_one_letter_code
_entity_poly.pdbx_strand_id
1 'polypeptide(L)'
;QHVPGNKKQSRFKRAKPLAFYFNFLPPKPANSSCLTMLMFCPTCGNLLLVEEGTDSLRFSCNTCPYICKIKRKISTRIYPKLKEVDHVMGGSAAWENVDSTDADCPACAHNRAYFMQMQTRSADEPMTTFYKCANPVCGHNWRD
;
A
#
# COMPACT_ATOMS: atom_id res chain seq x y z
N GLN A 1 8.31 19.69 -80.59
CA GLN A 1 9.18 19.96 -79.42
C GLN A 1 8.77 19.00 -78.32
N HIS A 2 9.69 18.10 -77.95
CA HIS A 2 9.47 16.97 -77.05
C HIS A 2 9.30 17.41 -75.58
N VAL A 3 8.32 16.80 -74.90
CA VAL A 3 8.23 16.59 -73.43
C VAL A 3 9.07 15.33 -73.12
N PRO A 4 9.83 15.15 -72.00
CA PRO A 4 9.39 15.20 -70.59
C PRO A 4 10.40 15.83 -69.59
N GLY A 5 10.01 16.36 -68.43
CA GLY A 5 9.55 15.64 -67.25
C GLY A 5 10.69 15.51 -66.24
N ASN A 6 10.58 16.14 -65.06
CA ASN A 6 11.50 15.82 -63.97
C ASN A 6 10.78 15.77 -62.61
N LYS A 7 10.87 14.56 -62.03
CA LYS A 7 10.23 14.09 -60.81
C LYS A 7 10.90 14.76 -59.61
N LYS A 8 10.12 15.45 -58.77
CA LYS A 8 10.61 15.87 -57.45
C LYS A 8 10.84 14.64 -56.58
N GLN A 9 12.07 14.52 -56.11
CA GLN A 9 12.59 13.44 -55.30
C GLN A 9 11.87 13.29 -53.95
N SER A 10 11.61 12.03 -53.65
CA SER A 10 11.25 11.40 -52.39
C SER A 10 11.79 12.08 -51.13
N ARG A 11 10.86 12.56 -50.30
CA ARG A 11 11.12 12.86 -48.88
C ARG A 11 10.95 11.56 -48.10
N PHE A 12 12.07 10.95 -47.71
CA PHE A 12 12.14 9.78 -46.84
C PHE A 12 11.34 10.04 -45.56
N LYS A 13 10.21 9.35 -45.39
CA LYS A 13 9.46 9.30 -44.14
C LYS A 13 10.25 8.43 -43.17
N ARG A 14 10.79 9.04 -42.11
CA ARG A 14 11.39 8.33 -40.97
C ARG A 14 10.31 7.40 -40.35
N ALA A 15 10.56 6.10 -40.42
CA ALA A 15 9.83 5.10 -39.66
C ALA A 15 10.09 5.33 -38.16
N LYS A 16 9.03 5.44 -37.37
CA LYS A 16 9.08 5.40 -35.90
C LYS A 16 8.84 3.96 -35.46
N PRO A 17 9.70 3.34 -34.63
CA PRO A 17 9.46 1.99 -34.16
C PRO A 17 8.58 1.98 -32.90
N LEU A 18 7.76 0.94 -32.81
CA LEU A 18 7.41 0.17 -31.61
C LEU A 18 6.91 0.96 -30.38
N ALA A 19 5.60 1.09 -30.27
CA ALA A 19 4.92 1.09 -28.98
C ALA A 19 3.88 -0.04 -29.00
N PHE A 20 4.34 -1.26 -28.70
CA PHE A 20 3.48 -2.36 -28.28
C PHE A 20 2.86 -1.95 -26.94
N TYR A 21 1.66 -1.38 -26.99
CA TYR A 21 0.82 -1.22 -25.80
C TYR A 21 0.35 -2.61 -25.36
N PHE A 22 1.20 -3.31 -24.60
CA PHE A 22 0.74 -4.40 -23.75
C PHE A 22 -0.06 -3.77 -22.61
N ASN A 23 -1.37 -3.74 -22.78
CA ASN A 23 -2.32 -3.48 -21.71
C ASN A 23 -2.13 -4.56 -20.62
N PHE A 24 -1.29 -4.29 -19.63
CA PHE A 24 -1.31 -4.99 -18.35
C PHE A 24 -2.55 -4.54 -17.60
N LEU A 25 -3.68 -5.20 -17.87
CA LEU A 25 -4.83 -5.15 -16.97
C LEU A 25 -4.40 -5.72 -15.60
N PRO A 26 -4.63 -5.01 -14.49
CA PRO A 26 -4.42 -5.59 -13.17
C PRO A 26 -5.40 -6.76 -12.95
N PRO A 27 -4.95 -7.90 -12.40
CA PRO A 27 -5.84 -9.01 -12.09
C PRO A 27 -6.85 -8.57 -11.03
N LYS A 28 -8.15 -8.75 -11.33
CA LYS A 28 -9.27 -8.45 -10.43
C LYS A 28 -9.10 -9.20 -9.10
N PRO A 29 -9.38 -8.57 -7.95
CA PRO A 29 -9.34 -9.26 -6.67
C PRO A 29 -10.51 -10.24 -6.58
N ALA A 30 -10.23 -11.53 -6.80
CA ALA A 30 -11.15 -12.60 -6.46
C ALA A 30 -11.25 -12.69 -4.93
N ASN A 31 -12.34 -12.12 -4.41
CA ASN A 31 -13.21 -12.70 -3.40
C ASN A 31 -12.46 -13.32 -2.21
N SER A 32 -12.27 -12.45 -1.21
CA SER A 32 -11.82 -12.70 0.14
C SER A 32 -12.49 -13.92 0.80
N SER A 33 -11.79 -15.05 0.87
CA SER A 33 -11.88 -16.06 1.95
C SER A 33 -10.91 -17.22 1.73
N CYS A 34 -9.60 -16.92 1.63
CA CYS A 34 -8.57 -17.96 1.73
C CYS A 34 -7.48 -17.48 2.68
N LEU A 35 -7.84 -17.32 3.94
CA LEU A 35 -6.88 -17.11 5.01
C LEU A 35 -6.72 -18.44 5.75
N THR A 36 -5.46 -18.86 5.87
CA THR A 36 -4.93 -19.98 6.66
C THR A 36 -4.89 -21.35 5.98
N MET A 37 -3.70 -21.78 5.55
CA MET A 37 -3.37 -23.20 5.38
C MET A 37 -2.64 -23.68 6.64
N LEU A 38 -3.37 -23.76 7.75
CA LEU A 38 -2.92 -24.48 8.93
C LEU A 38 -3.33 -25.95 8.74
N MET A 39 -2.34 -26.85 8.82
CA MET A 39 -2.58 -28.30 8.76
C MET A 39 -2.62 -28.84 10.18
N PHE A 40 -3.71 -29.49 10.54
CA PHE A 40 -3.92 -30.05 11.88
C PHE A 40 -3.70 -31.56 11.89
N CYS A 41 -3.20 -32.09 13.00
CA CYS A 41 -3.08 -33.53 13.21
C CYS A 41 -4.47 -34.15 13.41
N PRO A 42 -4.83 -35.24 12.70
CA PRO A 42 -6.13 -35.90 12.85
C PRO A 42 -6.32 -36.59 14.21
N THR A 43 -5.24 -36.86 14.94
CA THR A 43 -5.27 -37.65 16.18
C THR A 43 -5.40 -36.77 17.43
N CYS A 44 -4.69 -35.64 17.48
CA CYS A 44 -4.62 -34.76 18.65
C CYS A 44 -5.13 -33.34 18.38
N GLY A 45 -5.49 -33.00 17.14
CA GLY A 45 -5.96 -31.65 16.77
C GLY A 45 -4.89 -30.56 16.85
N ASN A 46 -3.65 -30.88 17.22
CA ASN A 46 -2.56 -29.91 17.29
C ASN A 46 -2.05 -29.51 15.90
N LEU A 47 -1.47 -28.31 15.84
CA LEU A 47 -0.86 -27.78 14.64
C LEU A 47 0.37 -28.61 14.25
N LEU A 48 0.44 -28.99 12.96
CA LEU A 48 1.59 -29.69 12.40
C LEU A 48 2.70 -28.69 12.06
N LEU A 49 3.92 -29.02 12.45
CA LEU A 49 5.14 -28.25 12.18
C LEU A 49 5.85 -28.83 10.97
N VAL A 50 6.60 -28.00 10.24
CA VAL A 50 7.40 -28.45 9.09
C VAL A 50 8.80 -28.81 9.59
N GLU A 51 9.23 -30.03 9.32
CA GLU A 51 10.58 -30.54 9.61
C GLU A 51 11.26 -31.08 8.35
N GLU A 52 12.58 -30.97 8.32
CA GLU A 52 13.41 -31.56 7.27
C GLU A 52 13.64 -33.05 7.57
N GLY A 53 13.25 -33.92 6.63
CA GLY A 53 13.58 -35.32 6.69
C GLY A 53 14.78 -35.70 5.84
N THR A 54 15.27 -36.94 6.02
CA THR A 54 16.40 -37.49 5.24
C THR A 54 16.13 -37.43 3.73
N ASP A 55 14.88 -37.62 3.32
CA ASP A 55 14.52 -37.75 1.90
C ASP A 55 13.53 -36.67 1.41
N SER A 56 12.82 -35.99 2.31
CA SER A 56 11.78 -34.99 1.97
C SER A 56 11.34 -34.17 3.18
N LEU A 57 10.77 -32.98 2.94
CA LEU A 57 10.10 -32.22 3.99
C LEU A 57 8.87 -32.98 4.49
N ARG A 58 8.71 -33.02 5.81
CA ARG A 58 7.63 -33.72 6.51
C ARG A 58 6.93 -32.78 7.49
N PHE A 59 5.64 -32.99 7.67
CA PHE A 59 4.86 -32.41 8.74
C PHE A 59 4.95 -33.33 9.97
N SER A 60 5.46 -32.83 11.08
CA SER A 60 5.53 -33.54 12.37
C SER A 60 4.56 -32.93 13.37
N CYS A 61 4.05 -33.75 14.28
CA CYS A 61 3.34 -33.25 15.46
C CYS A 61 4.27 -33.31 16.67
N ASN A 62 4.26 -32.27 17.51
CA ASN A 62 5.08 -32.24 18.73
C ASN A 62 4.53 -33.16 19.84
N THR A 63 3.22 -33.44 19.85
CA THR A 63 2.57 -34.18 20.94
C THR A 63 2.29 -35.64 20.60
N CYS A 64 2.40 -36.05 19.35
CA CYS A 64 2.16 -37.44 18.94
C CYS A 64 3.13 -37.86 17.83
N PRO A 65 3.39 -39.17 17.62
CA PRO A 65 4.31 -39.67 16.60
C PRO A 65 3.75 -39.58 15.17
N TYR A 66 2.76 -38.73 14.93
CA TYR A 66 2.15 -38.55 13.62
C TYR A 66 3.09 -37.78 12.69
N ILE A 67 3.38 -38.37 11.54
CA ILE A 67 4.26 -37.80 10.52
C ILE A 67 3.56 -37.86 9.17
N CYS A 68 3.56 -36.73 8.46
CA CYS A 68 2.98 -36.61 7.11
C CYS A 68 4.00 -36.10 6.11
N LYS A 69 4.32 -36.90 5.08
CA LYS A 69 5.27 -36.50 4.03
C LYS A 69 4.62 -35.50 3.05
N ILE A 70 5.34 -34.42 2.72
CA ILE A 70 4.88 -33.42 1.74
C ILE A 70 5.13 -33.97 0.33
N LYS A 71 4.07 -34.45 -0.35
CA LYS A 71 4.18 -35.01 -1.70
C LYS A 71 4.10 -33.97 -2.82
N ARG A 72 3.45 -32.82 -2.57
CA ARG A 72 3.16 -31.78 -3.56
C ARG A 72 3.62 -30.43 -3.06
N LYS A 73 3.98 -29.54 -3.98
CA LYS A 73 4.25 -28.14 -3.65
C LYS A 73 2.96 -27.49 -3.16
N ILE A 74 2.97 -26.99 -1.92
CA ILE A 74 1.87 -26.23 -1.33
C ILE A 74 2.31 -24.77 -1.31
N SER A 75 1.55 -23.89 -1.96
CA SER A 75 1.81 -22.45 -1.94
C SER A 75 0.49 -21.70 -1.82
N THR A 76 0.41 -20.83 -0.83
CA THR A 76 -0.71 -19.90 -0.66
C THR A 76 -0.21 -18.50 -0.93
N ARG A 77 -0.90 -17.76 -1.79
CA ARG A 77 -0.62 -16.35 -2.06
C ARG A 77 -1.69 -15.52 -1.39
N ILE A 78 -1.28 -14.71 -0.43
CA ILE A 78 -2.14 -13.70 0.20
C ILE A 78 -1.78 -12.37 -0.46
N TYR A 79 -2.77 -11.68 -1.02
CA TYR A 79 -2.60 -10.32 -1.51
C TYR A 79 -3.03 -9.37 -0.38
N PRO A 80 -2.09 -8.79 0.38
CA PRO A 80 -2.46 -7.84 1.42
C PRO A 80 -3.14 -6.65 0.77
N LYS A 81 -4.31 -6.27 1.30
CA LYS A 81 -4.90 -4.97 0.97
C LYS A 81 -4.05 -3.93 1.68
N LEU A 82 -3.49 -2.97 0.94
CA LEU A 82 -2.86 -1.81 1.55
C LEU A 82 -3.94 -1.05 2.32
N LYS A 83 -3.67 -0.73 3.58
CA LYS A 83 -4.46 0.25 4.31
C LYS A 83 -4.20 1.60 3.65
N GLU A 84 -5.25 2.38 3.39
CA GLU A 84 -5.08 3.76 2.99
C GLU A 84 -4.28 4.46 4.09
N VAL A 85 -3.27 5.23 3.68
CA VAL A 85 -2.45 5.99 4.62
C VAL A 85 -3.34 7.14 5.09
N ASP A 86 -4.15 6.88 6.11
CA ASP A 86 -4.76 7.94 6.88
C ASP A 86 -3.59 8.75 7.44
N HIS A 87 -3.44 9.99 6.97
CA HIS A 87 -2.55 10.94 7.61
C HIS A 87 -2.81 10.87 9.12
N VAL A 88 -1.73 10.83 9.91
CA VAL A 88 -1.67 10.60 11.38
C VAL A 88 -2.67 11.46 12.20
N MET A 89 -3.32 12.44 11.57
CA MET A 89 -4.32 13.34 12.11
C MET A 89 -5.78 12.95 11.85
N GLY A 90 -6.09 11.72 11.43
CA GLY A 90 -7.45 11.18 11.50
C GLY A 90 -8.52 11.95 10.73
N GLY A 91 -8.42 12.02 9.39
CA GLY A 91 -9.50 12.53 8.54
C GLY A 91 -10.05 13.93 8.91
N SER A 92 -11.26 14.25 8.44
CA SER A 92 -11.93 15.52 8.78
C SER A 92 -12.49 15.51 10.21
N ALA A 93 -12.95 14.36 10.69
CA ALA A 93 -13.64 14.20 11.97
C ALA A 93 -12.76 14.47 13.20
N ALA A 94 -11.44 14.23 13.12
CA ALA A 94 -10.54 14.49 14.25
C ALA A 94 -10.38 15.99 14.56
N TRP A 95 -10.78 16.89 13.66
CA TRP A 95 -10.65 18.34 13.83
C TRP A 95 -11.96 19.04 14.20
N GLU A 96 -13.09 18.33 14.24
CA GLU A 96 -14.40 18.92 14.53
C GLU A 96 -14.57 19.34 16.00
N ASN A 97 -13.84 18.70 16.92
CA ASN A 97 -13.91 18.96 18.37
C ASN A 97 -12.63 19.56 18.95
N VAL A 98 -11.76 20.10 18.10
CA VAL A 98 -10.46 20.64 18.52
C VAL A 98 -10.61 22.13 18.81
N ASP A 99 -9.97 22.57 19.89
CA ASP A 99 -9.97 23.99 20.26
C ASP A 99 -9.29 24.85 19.20
N SER A 100 -9.78 26.08 19.05
CA SER A 100 -9.23 27.08 18.13
C SER A 100 -8.44 28.14 18.89
N THR A 101 -7.29 28.52 18.35
CA THR A 101 -6.41 29.58 18.85
C THR A 101 -6.21 30.64 17.77
N ASP A 102 -5.92 31.87 18.19
CA ASP A 102 -5.55 32.96 17.29
C ASP A 102 -4.10 32.76 16.81
N ALA A 103 -3.93 32.16 15.63
CA ALA A 103 -2.64 31.91 14.99
C ALA A 103 -2.75 32.15 13.48
N ASP A 104 -1.78 32.87 12.93
CA ASP A 104 -1.78 33.29 11.53
C ASP A 104 -1.36 32.15 10.61
N CYS A 105 -2.24 31.77 9.68
CA CYS A 105 -1.94 30.73 8.70
C CYS A 105 -0.88 31.22 7.68
N PRO A 106 0.23 30.49 7.48
CA PRO A 106 1.29 30.91 6.55
C PRO A 106 0.86 30.89 5.08
N ALA A 107 -0.24 30.20 4.75
CA ALA A 107 -0.74 30.07 3.38
C ALA A 107 -1.80 31.11 2.99
N CYS A 108 -2.70 31.49 3.91
CA CYS A 108 -3.82 32.39 3.62
C CYS A 108 -3.96 33.59 4.55
N ALA A 109 -3.02 33.78 5.49
CA ALA A 109 -3.01 34.88 6.46
C ALA A 109 -4.33 35.02 7.24
N HIS A 110 -5.00 33.90 7.50
CA HIS A 110 -6.17 33.86 8.36
C HIS A 110 -5.75 33.75 9.82
N ASN A 111 -6.34 34.56 10.69
CA ASN A 111 -5.92 34.72 12.09
C ASN A 111 -6.41 33.61 13.03
N ARG A 112 -7.09 32.56 12.53
CA ARG A 112 -7.60 31.44 13.34
C ARG A 112 -7.13 30.09 12.85
N ALA A 113 -6.70 29.26 13.79
CA ALA A 113 -6.27 27.90 13.54
C ALA A 113 -6.78 26.97 14.65
N TYR A 114 -7.14 25.74 14.27
CA TYR A 114 -7.30 24.64 15.22
C TYR A 114 -5.92 24.14 15.64
N PHE A 115 -5.74 23.81 16.91
CA PHE A 115 -4.46 23.30 17.41
C PHE A 115 -4.64 21.98 18.16
N MET A 116 -3.77 21.01 17.90
CA MET A 116 -3.70 19.77 18.67
C MET A 116 -2.29 19.50 19.14
N GLN A 117 -2.15 19.02 20.36
CA GLN A 117 -0.86 18.63 20.93
C GLN A 117 -0.76 17.11 20.93
N MET A 118 0.28 16.60 20.27
CA MET A 118 0.52 15.16 20.20
C MET A 118 1.99 14.87 20.49
N GLN A 119 2.21 13.87 21.34
CA GLN A 119 3.53 13.32 21.58
C GLN A 119 3.91 12.45 20.38
N THR A 120 4.90 12.90 19.61
CA THR A 120 5.38 12.17 18.42
C THR A 120 6.58 11.27 18.74
N ARG A 121 7.17 11.42 19.93
CA ARG A 121 8.36 10.71 20.43
C ARG A 121 8.15 10.34 21.90
N SER A 122 9.16 9.70 22.51
CA SER A 122 9.16 9.33 23.93
C SER A 122 8.82 10.51 24.84
N ALA A 123 8.34 10.23 26.04
CA ALA A 123 7.88 11.22 27.02
C ALA A 123 8.96 12.23 27.49
N ASP A 124 10.22 12.03 27.11
CA ASP A 124 11.35 12.90 27.47
C ASP A 124 11.45 14.17 26.59
N GLU A 125 10.71 14.25 25.48
CA GLU A 125 10.64 15.44 24.63
C GLU A 125 9.34 16.23 24.86
N PRO A 126 9.36 17.57 24.74
CA PRO A 126 8.14 18.38 24.88
C PRO A 126 7.12 18.01 23.79
N MET A 127 5.84 18.15 24.13
CA MET A 127 4.74 17.90 23.19
C MET A 127 4.87 18.79 21.95
N THR A 128 4.67 18.20 20.77
CA THR A 128 4.64 18.97 19.51
C THR A 128 3.24 19.47 19.22
N THR A 129 3.12 20.76 18.87
CA THR A 129 1.83 21.39 18.55
C THR A 129 1.64 21.39 17.04
N PHE A 130 0.47 20.93 16.60
CA PHE A 130 0.08 20.95 15.22
C PHE A 130 -1.09 21.89 15.02
N TYR A 131 -0.99 22.70 13.97
CA TYR A 131 -2.01 23.66 13.60
C TYR A 131 -2.68 23.27 12.29
N LYS A 132 -3.98 23.55 12.20
CA LYS A 132 -4.77 23.46 10.98
C LYS A 132 -5.54 24.75 10.79
N CYS A 133 -5.47 25.33 9.59
CA CYS A 133 -6.19 26.56 9.29
C CYS A 133 -7.71 26.36 9.46
N ALA A 134 -8.37 27.26 10.18
CA ALA A 134 -9.82 27.22 10.39
C ALA A 134 -10.62 27.62 9.12
N ASN A 135 -9.94 28.13 8.09
CA ASN A 135 -10.58 28.45 6.82
C ASN A 135 -10.88 27.16 6.02
N PRO A 136 -12.16 26.87 5.71
CA PRO A 136 -12.56 25.64 5.01
C PRO A 136 -12.01 25.55 3.59
N VAL A 137 -11.62 26.68 2.97
CA VAL A 137 -11.03 26.71 1.63
C VAL A 137 -9.53 26.39 1.65
N CYS A 138 -8.83 26.73 2.75
CA CYS A 138 -7.38 26.57 2.83
C CYS A 138 -7.00 25.20 3.40
N GLY A 139 -7.52 24.85 4.59
CA GLY A 139 -7.22 23.57 5.24
C GLY A 139 -5.73 23.25 5.42
N HIS A 140 -4.85 24.26 5.37
CA HIS A 140 -3.40 24.05 5.48
C HIS A 140 -3.02 23.59 6.89
N ASN A 141 -2.17 22.58 6.97
CA ASN A 141 -1.65 22.03 8.23
C ASN A 141 -0.16 22.39 8.37
N TRP A 142 0.24 22.87 9.54
CA TRP A 142 1.64 23.17 9.86
C TRP A 142 1.98 22.76 11.30
N ARG A 143 3.27 22.75 11.64
CA ARG A 143 3.80 22.35 12.95
C ARG A 143 4.62 23.50 13.52
N ASP A 144 4.55 23.66 14.84
CA ASP A 144 5.49 24.43 15.67
C ASP A 144 6.13 23.51 16.72
#